data_AF-A0A439MPJ1-F1
#
_entry.id   AF-A0A439MPJ1-F1
#
_cell.length_a   1.000
_cell.length_b   1.000
_cell.length_c   1.000
_cell.angle_alpha   90.00
_cell.angle_beta   90.00
_cell.angle_gamma   90.00
#
_symmetry.space_group_name_H-M   'P 1'
#
loop_
_entity.id
_entity.type
_entity.pdbx_description
1 polymer ?
#
loop_
_entity_poly.entity_id
_entity_poly.type
_entity_poly.pdbx_seq_one_letter_code
_entity_poly.pdbx_strand_id
1 'polypeptide(L)' 'MPGGLPTDKGFVIDFFDVEAVFGPLLQRLDHQYLNEIVGLENPSAENIVVWIWNQTKPLIGQMCSVTVYETPLCWVEYEG' A
#
# COMPACT_ATOMS: atom_id res chain seq x y z
N MET A 1 -8.75 3.04 18.04
CA MET A 1 -9.17 4.03 17.03
C MET A 1 -8.08 4.04 15.96
N PRO A 2 -8.36 3.63 14.71
CA PRO A 2 -7.40 3.87 13.64
C PRO A 2 -7.43 5.38 13.33
N GLY A 3 -6.25 6.01 13.30
CA GLY A 3 -6.10 7.44 13.02
C GLY A 3 -5.31 8.18 14.10
N GLY A 4 -4.13 8.69 13.71
CA GLY A 4 -3.38 9.62 14.53
C GLY A 4 -4.12 10.94 14.72
N LEU A 5 -3.64 11.78 15.63
CA LEU A 5 -4.22 13.10 15.84
C LEU A 5 -4.03 13.95 14.58
N PRO A 6 -5.04 14.73 14.15
CA PRO A 6 -4.88 15.67 13.07
C PRO A 6 -3.70 16.61 13.36
N THR A 7 -2.90 16.87 12.33
CA THR A 7 -1.89 17.94 12.37
C THR A 7 -2.56 19.30 12.54
N ASP A 8 -1.75 20.35 12.71
CA ASP A 8 -2.18 21.75 12.68
C ASP A 8 -2.95 22.14 11.41
N LYS A 9 -2.78 21.37 10.32
CA LYS A 9 -3.51 21.53 9.06
C LYS A 9 -4.89 20.85 9.04
N GLY A 10 -5.27 20.12 10.09
CA GLY A 10 -6.58 19.45 10.20
C GLY A 10 -6.67 18.06 9.55
N PHE A 11 -5.56 17.52 9.05
CA PHE A 11 -5.49 16.17 8.46
C PHE A 11 -4.50 15.29 9.23
N VAL A 12 -4.79 13.99 9.28
CA VAL A 12 -3.91 12.97 9.91
C VAL A 12 -2.63 12.77 9.09
N ILE A 13 -2.74 12.81 7.77
CA ILE A 13 -1.65 12.81 6.79
C ILE A 13 -2.14 13.56 5.53
N ASP A 14 -1.23 14.22 4.81
CA ASP A 14 -1.55 14.83 3.52
C ASP A 14 -1.65 13.74 2.43
N PHE A 15 -2.62 13.83 1.54
CA PHE A 15 -2.73 12.91 0.40
C PHE A 15 -1.51 12.98 -0.52
N PHE A 16 -0.89 14.15 -0.65
CA PHE A 16 0.33 14.29 -1.45
C PHE A 16 1.51 13.51 -0.85
N ASP A 17 1.59 13.40 0.48
CA ASP A 17 2.64 12.61 1.14
C ASP A 17 2.44 11.11 0.88
N VAL A 18 1.18 10.65 0.88
CA VAL A 18 0.83 9.27 0.54
C VAL A 18 1.18 8.96 -0.92
N GLU A 19 0.80 9.85 -1.85
CA GLU A 19 1.15 9.70 -3.27
C GLU A 19 2.66 9.73 -3.51
N ALA A 20 3.40 10.61 -2.82
CA ALA A 20 4.85 10.69 -2.95
C ALA A 20 5.56 9.40 -2.50
N VAL A 21 5.04 8.75 -1.47
CA VAL A 21 5.55 7.45 -0.98
C VAL A 21 5.14 6.31 -1.91
N PHE A 22 3.87 6.27 -2.34
CA PHE A 22 3.34 5.16 -3.11
C PHE A 22 3.72 5.23 -4.61
N GLY A 23 3.91 6.42 -5.17
CA GLY A 23 4.22 6.63 -6.59
C GLY A 23 5.40 5.79 -7.12
N PRO A 24 6.56 5.78 -6.45
CA PRO A 24 7.69 4.93 -6.84
C PRO A 24 7.39 3.43 -6.78
N LEU A 25 6.54 2.99 -5.84
CA LEU A 25 6.11 1.59 -5.73
C LEU A 25 5.15 1.23 -6.87
N LEU A 26 4.19 2.13 -7.16
CA LEU A 26 3.25 1.96 -8.26
C LEU A 26 3.98 1.83 -9.60
N GLN A 27 5.01 2.63 -9.86
CA GLN A 27 5.81 2.53 -11.10
C GLN A 27 6.52 1.18 -11.25
N ARG A 28 6.80 0.48 -10.15
CA ARG A 28 7.40 -0.87 -10.19
C ARG A 28 6.37 -1.96 -10.46
N LEU A 29 5.09 -1.69 -10.21
CA LEU A 29 3.99 -2.64 -10.40
C LEU A 29 3.29 -2.43 -11.75
N ASP A 30 3.09 -1.17 -12.13
CA ASP A 30 2.34 -0.78 -13.31
C ASP A 30 3.06 -1.17 -14.61
N HIS A 31 2.33 -1.81 -15.52
CA HIS A 31 2.85 -2.33 -16.79
C HIS A 31 4.08 -3.25 -16.65
N GLN A 32 4.31 -3.86 -15.48
CA GLN A 32 5.42 -4.79 -15.23
C GLN A 32 4.93 -6.23 -15.06
N TYR A 33 5.83 -7.19 -15.28
CA TYR A 33 5.58 -8.58 -14.94
C TYR A 33 5.86 -8.82 -13.46
N LEU A 34 4.81 -8.94 -12.65
CA LEU A 34 4.91 -8.97 -11.18
C LEU A 34 5.84 -10.08 -10.66
N ASN A 35 5.90 -11.22 -11.34
CA ASN A 35 6.77 -12.33 -10.95
C ASN A 35 8.27 -12.01 -10.98
N GLU A 36 8.70 -10.95 -11.68
CA GLU A 36 10.11 -10.51 -11.72
C GLU A 36 10.47 -9.57 -10.57
N ILE A 37 9.47 -9.13 -9.80
CA ILE A 37 9.68 -8.26 -8.65
C ILE A 37 10.06 -9.12 -7.45
N VAL A 38 11.20 -8.80 -6.82
CA VAL A 38 11.67 -9.48 -5.62
C VAL A 38 10.60 -9.42 -4.52
N GLY A 39 10.20 -10.58 -4.02
CA GLY A 39 9.13 -10.76 -3.03
C GLY A 39 7.72 -10.91 -3.61
N LEU A 40 7.57 -10.91 -4.94
CA LEU A 40 6.32 -11.18 -5.68
C LEU A 40 6.48 -12.32 -6.70
N GLU A 41 7.38 -13.26 -6.44
CA GLU A 41 7.61 -14.42 -7.31
C GLU A 41 6.31 -15.23 -7.54
N ASN A 42 5.41 -15.20 -6.56
CA ASN A 42 4.04 -15.70 -6.64
C ASN A 42 3.01 -14.56 -6.37
N PRO A 43 2.58 -13.81 -7.39
CA PRO A 43 1.82 -12.57 -7.22
C PRO A 43 0.31 -12.83 -7.03
N SER A 44 -0.07 -13.53 -5.96
CA SER A 44 -1.48 -13.59 -5.53
C SER A 44 -1.88 -12.29 -4.83
N ALA A 45 -3.18 -12.00 -4.73
CA ALA A 45 -3.66 -10.79 -4.05
C ALA A 45 -3.18 -10.69 -2.59
N GLU A 46 -3.08 -11.82 -1.89
CA GLU A 46 -2.54 -11.91 -0.52
C GLU A 46 -1.05 -11.56 -0.46
N ASN A 47 -0.26 -12.02 -1.44
CA ASN A 47 1.17 -11.71 -1.47
C ASN A 47 1.41 -10.25 -1.89
N ILE A 48 0.61 -9.74 -2.83
CA ILE A 48 0.69 -8.33 -3.27
C ILE A 48 0.34 -7.38 -2.12
N VAL A 49 -0.73 -7.65 -1.37
CA VAL A 49 -1.14 -6.75 -0.27
C VAL A 49 -0.08 -6.71 0.83
N VAL A 50 0.52 -7.86 1.19
CA VAL A 50 1.59 -7.95 2.18
C VAL A 50 2.87 -7.29 1.66
N TRP A 51 3.19 -7.45 0.38
CA TRP A 51 4.34 -6.79 -0.23
C TRP A 51 4.18 -5.27 -0.18
N ILE A 52 3.02 -4.74 -0.61
CA ILE A 52 2.74 -3.30 -0.55
C ILE A 52 2.86 -2.81 0.88
N TRP A 53 2.24 -3.51 1.84
CA TRP A 53 2.31 -3.19 3.26
C TRP A 53 3.75 -3.06 3.76
N ASN A 54 4.60 -4.04 3.47
CA ASN A 54 5.99 -4.05 3.93
C ASN A 54 6.82 -2.91 3.35
N GLN A 55 6.51 -2.46 2.12
CA GLN A 55 7.20 -1.33 1.51
C GLN A 55 6.68 0.03 2.03
N THR A 56 5.39 0.16 2.29
CA THR A 56 4.76 1.45 2.66
C THR A 56 4.71 1.70 4.16
N LYS A 57 4.53 0.68 5.01
CA LYS A 57 4.40 0.83 6.47
C LYS A 57 5.58 1.54 7.16
N PRO A 58 6.86 1.30 6.78
CA PRO A 58 7.98 2.03 7.36
C PRO A 58 7.99 3.52 6.99
N LEU A 59 7.38 3.88 5.86
CA LEU A 59 7.33 5.25 5.32
C LEU A 59 6.08 6.00 5.81
N ILE A 60 4.97 5.29 5.98
CA ILE A 60 3.69 5.81 6.49
C ILE A 60 3.36 5.07 7.78
N GLY A 61 3.96 5.51 8.90
CA GLY A 61 3.75 4.86 10.20
C GLY A 61 2.29 4.79 10.65
N GLN A 62 1.47 5.77 10.21
CA GLN A 62 0.04 5.88 10.52
C GLN A 62 -0.85 4.99 9.65
N MET A 63 -0.30 4.23 8.70
CA MET A 63 -1.06 3.33 7.83
C MET A 63 -1.73 2.22 8.66
N CYS A 64 -3.03 2.01 8.45
CA CYS A 64 -3.83 1.07 9.24
C CYS A 64 -4.21 -0.19 8.46
N SER A 65 -4.55 -0.06 7.18
CA SER A 65 -4.83 -1.19 6.30
C SER A 65 -4.34 -0.91 4.88
N VAL A 66 -4.13 -1.97 4.11
CA VAL A 66 -3.93 -1.95 2.65
C VAL A 66 -4.92 -2.94 2.05
N THR A 67 -5.58 -2.52 0.96
CA THR A 67 -6.55 -3.36 0.26
C THR A 67 -6.17 -3.48 -1.20
N VAL A 68 -6.08 -4.71 -1.71
CA VAL A 68 -5.78 -5.03 -3.10
C VAL A 68 -6.99 -5.69 -3.73
N TYR A 69 -7.45 -5.14 -4.84
CA TYR A 69 -8.56 -5.67 -5.64
C TYR A 69 -7.98 -6.39 -6.86
N GLU A 70 -8.16 -7.71 -6.93
CA GLU A 70 -7.79 -8.49 -8.13
C GLU A 70 -8.84 -8.27 -9.23
N THR A 71 -10.11 -8.20 -8.82
CA THR A 71 -11.23 -7.81 -9.68
C THR A 71 -12.15 -6.88 -8.89
N PRO A 72 -13.14 -6.21 -9.51
CA PRO A 72 -14.06 -5.32 -8.80
C PRO A 72 -14.85 -5.99 -7.66
N LEU A 73 -14.93 -7.33 -7.64
CA LEU A 73 -15.70 -8.10 -6.66
C LEU A 73 -14.83 -9.01 -5.78
N CYS A 74 -13.52 -9.08 -6.01
CA CYS A 74 -12.59 -9.92 -5.26
C CYS A 74 -11.43 -9.07 -4.76
N TRP A 75 -11.27 -9.02 -3.44
CA TRP A 75 -10.22 -8.24 -2.79
C TRP A 75 -9.65 -8.96 -1.58
N VAL A 76 -8.44 -8.54 -1.21
CA VAL A 76 -7.77 -8.92 0.02
C VAL A 76 -7.41 -7.64 0.77
N GLU A 77 -7.73 -7.60 2.05
CA GLU A 77 -7.35 -6.53 2.97
C GLU A 77 -6.34 -7.07 3.99
N TYR A 78 -5.34 -6.26 4.32
CA TYR A 78 -4.30 -6.59 5.29
C TYR A 78 -4.06 -5.41 6.25
N GLU A 79 -4.03 -5.69 7.55
CA GLU A 79 -3.95 -4.68 8.62
C GLU A 79 -2.64 -4.73 9.44
N GLY A 80 -1.70 -5.61 9.09
CA GLY A 80 -0.43 -5.79 9.82
C GLY A 80 -0.42 -6.97 10.77
#